data_AF-A0AAV3XJ05-F1
#
_entry.id   AF-A0AAV3XJ05-F1
#
_cell.length_a   1.000
_cell.length_b   1.000
_cell.length_c   1.000
_cell.angle_alpha   90.00
_cell.angle_beta   90.00
_cell.angle_gamma   90.00
#
_symmetry.space_group_name_H-M   'P 1'
#
loop_
_entity.id
_entity.type
_entity.pdbx_description
1 polymer ?
#
loop_
_entity_poly.entity_id
_entity_poly.type
_entity_poly.pdbx_seq_one_letter_code
_entity_poly.pdbx_strand_id
1 'polypeptide(L)'
;MQKEKHDLDISRALSIDLGTADNLAACVDTNGNSFLIDARAMKGMNQLWNKKVSTRKEGKPEGYWDKWLERVTRRRNHQIRFGD
;
A
#
# COMPACT_ATOMS: atom_id res chain seq x y z
N MET A 1 12.44 17.20 18.16
CA MET A 1 13.00 15.83 18.13
C MET A 1 14.49 15.94 17.88
N GLN A 2 15.34 15.39 18.76
CA GLN A 2 16.74 15.17 18.42
C GLN A 2 16.82 14.01 17.43
N LYS A 3 17.61 14.16 16.36
CA LYS A 3 17.87 13.09 15.38
C LYS A 3 18.84 12.10 16.01
N GLU A 4 18.43 10.85 16.18
CA GLU A 4 19.36 9.80 16.59
C GLU A 4 20.45 9.64 15.53
N LYS A 5 21.71 9.71 15.97
CA LYS A 5 22.87 9.51 15.11
C LYS A 5 23.11 8.01 14.99
N HIS A 6 22.77 7.48 13.83
CA HIS A 6 23.00 6.08 13.51
C HIS A 6 24.40 5.95 12.91
N ASP A 7 25.20 5.01 13.42
CA ASP A 7 26.47 4.62 12.79
C ASP A 7 26.15 3.67 11.64
N LEU A 8 26.20 4.19 10.41
CA LEU A 8 25.81 3.48 9.19
C LEU A 8 27.04 3.23 8.32
N ASP A 9 27.18 2.00 7.83
CA ASP A 9 28.20 1.62 6.85
C ASP A 9 27.74 1.95 5.43
N ILE A 10 28.39 2.92 4.78
CA ILE A 10 28.04 3.38 3.43
C ILE A 10 28.30 2.34 2.34
N SER A 11 29.10 1.30 2.61
CA SER A 11 29.33 0.21 1.66
C SER A 11 28.17 -0.79 1.63
N ARG A 12 27.27 -0.72 2.60
CA ARG A 12 26.07 -1.55 2.68
C ARG A 12 24.85 -0.80 2.17
N ALA A 13 24.22 -1.38 1.16
CA ALA A 13 23.01 -0.87 0.56
C ALA A 13 21.98 -1.99 0.39
N LEU A 14 20.71 -1.62 0.32
CA LEU A 14 19.60 -2.48 -0.04
C LEU A 14 18.98 -1.93 -1.32
N SER A 15 19.01 -2.73 -2.38
CA SER A 15 18.24 -2.47 -3.61
C SER A 15 16.80 -2.92 -3.40
N ILE A 16 15.84 -2.15 -3.93
CA ILE A 16 14.41 -2.43 -3.83
C ILE A 16 13.81 -2.25 -5.22
N ASP A 17 13.33 -3.35 -5.80
CA ASP A 17 12.59 -3.36 -7.07
C ASP A 17 11.10 -3.59 -6.80
N LEU A 18 10.23 -2.71 -7.30
CA LEU A 18 8.80 -2.75 -7.01
C LEU A 18 8.04 -3.66 -7.98
N GLY A 19 7.25 -4.57 -7.44
CA GLY A 19 6.38 -5.48 -8.18
C GLY A 19 4.90 -5.12 -8.10
N THR A 20 4.11 -5.58 -9.08
CA THR A 20 2.66 -5.33 -9.16
C THR A 20 1.81 -6.60 -9.03
N ALA A 21 2.44 -7.76 -9.17
CA ALA A 21 1.83 -9.07 -9.09
C ALA A 21 1.96 -9.62 -7.66
N ASP A 22 2.58 -10.78 -7.48
CA ASP A 22 2.52 -11.52 -6.22
C ASP A 22 3.34 -10.87 -5.09
N ASN A 23 4.46 -10.25 -5.45
CA ASN A 23 5.31 -9.50 -4.54
C ASN A 23 5.19 -8.01 -4.80
N LEU A 24 5.08 -7.24 -3.73
CA LEU A 24 5.14 -5.78 -3.74
C LEU A 24 6.56 -5.29 -4.03
N ALA A 25 7.56 -6.00 -3.52
CA ALA A 25 8.95 -5.68 -3.80
C ALA A 25 9.85 -6.90 -3.72
N ALA A 26 10.90 -6.90 -4.54
CA ALA A 26 12.07 -7.75 -4.38
C ALA A 26 13.23 -6.91 -3.84
N CYS A 27 13.87 -7.38 -2.78
CA CYS A 27 14.96 -6.65 -2.13
C CYS A 27 16.23 -7.49 -2.16
N VAL A 28 17.38 -6.87 -2.46
CA VAL A 28 18.70 -7.52 -2.46
C VAL A 28 19.74 -6.60 -1.85
N ASP A 29 20.54 -7.10 -0.91
CA ASP A 29 21.62 -6.33 -0.27
C ASP A 29 22.97 -6.46 -1.00
N THR A 30 23.96 -5.65 -0.61
CA THR A 30 25.33 -5.70 -1.17
C THR A 30 25.99 -7.09 -1.06
N ASN A 31 25.56 -7.91 -0.09
CA ASN A 31 26.12 -9.23 0.18
C ASN A 31 25.39 -10.34 -0.59
N GLY A 32 24.37 -10.01 -1.38
CA GLY A 32 23.55 -10.95 -2.15
C GLY A 32 22.43 -11.62 -1.37
N ASN A 33 22.14 -11.21 -0.13
CA ASN A 33 20.95 -11.67 0.59
C ASN A 33 19.71 -11.06 -0.04
N SER A 34 18.62 -11.83 -0.13
CA SER A 34 17.39 -11.39 -0.77
C SER A 34 16.14 -11.75 0.00
N PHE A 35 15.12 -10.90 -0.06
CA PHE A 35 13.78 -11.22 0.43
C PHE A 35 12.69 -10.59 -0.43
N LEU A 36 11.48 -11.15 -0.34
CA LEU A 36 10.29 -10.68 -1.05
C LEU A 36 9.31 -10.08 -0.05
N ILE A 37 8.71 -8.94 -0.41
CA ILE A 37 7.59 -8.34 0.31
C ILE A 37 6.31 -8.77 -0.40
N ASP A 38 5.40 -9.41 0.34
CA ASP A 38 4.15 -9.93 -0.20
C ASP A 38 3.13 -8.82 -0.53
N ALA A 39 2.46 -8.90 -1.69
CA ALA A 39 1.40 -7.96 -2.09
C ALA A 39 -0.02 -8.41 -1.70
N ARG A 40 -0.23 -9.66 -1.24
CA ARG A 40 -1.56 -10.26 -1.04
C ARG A 40 -2.44 -9.46 -0.09
N ALA A 41 -1.92 -9.04 1.06
CA ALA A 41 -2.68 -8.26 2.03
C ALA A 41 -3.15 -6.93 1.42
N MET A 42 -2.24 -6.21 0.74
CA MET A 42 -2.56 -4.94 0.06
C MET A 42 -3.62 -5.13 -1.03
N LYS A 43 -3.49 -6.17 -1.85
CA LYS A 43 -4.49 -6.52 -2.88
C LYS A 43 -5.84 -6.86 -2.26
N GLY A 44 -5.86 -7.60 -1.15
CA GLY A 44 -7.08 -7.93 -0.40
C GLY A 44 -7.80 -6.69 0.11
N MET A 45 -7.06 -5.75 0.72
CA MET A 45 -7.62 -4.48 1.21
C MET A 45 -8.20 -3.62 0.08
N ASN A 46 -7.57 -3.60 -1.09
CA ASN A 46 -8.05 -2.85 -2.24
C ASN A 46 -9.09 -3.61 -3.09
N GLN A 47 -9.38 -4.87 -2.74
CA GLN A 47 -10.22 -5.74 -3.55
C GLN A 47 -11.65 -5.17 -3.65
N LEU A 48 -12.17 -5.13 -4.88
CA LEU A 48 -13.51 -4.65 -5.21
C LEU A 48 -13.81 -3.19 -4.83
N TRP A 49 -12.83 -2.40 -4.37
CA TRP A 49 -13.07 -1.01 -3.99
C TRP A 49 -13.60 -0.19 -5.17
N ASN A 50 -12.94 -0.26 -6.33
CA ASN A 50 -13.40 0.38 -7.57
C ASN A 50 -14.82 -0.05 -7.95
N LYS A 51 -15.13 -1.35 -7.84
CA LYS A 51 -16.47 -1.89 -8.14
C LYS A 51 -17.52 -1.33 -7.18
N LYS A 52 -17.26 -1.34 -5.87
CA LYS A 52 -18.15 -0.80 -4.83
C LYS A 52 -18.43 0.68 -5.05
N VAL A 53 -17.41 1.48 -5.39
CA VAL A 53 -17.57 2.91 -5.69
C VAL A 53 -18.38 3.10 -6.99
N SER A 54 -18.04 2.37 -8.05
CA SER A 54 -18.74 2.45 -9.33
C SER A 54 -20.22 2.12 -9.20
N THR A 55 -20.57 0.99 -8.57
CA THR A 55 -21.96 0.58 -8.34
C THR A 55 -22.73 1.61 -7.51
N ARG A 56 -22.08 2.24 -6.52
CA ARG A 56 -22.74 3.26 -5.69
C ARG A 56 -22.97 4.58 -6.44
N LYS A 57 -22.10 4.91 -7.40
CA LYS A 57 -22.16 6.14 -8.22
C LYS A 57 -22.97 5.97 -9.50
N GLU A 58 -23.41 4.76 -9.83
CA GLU A 58 -24.18 4.47 -11.03
C GLU A 58 -25.49 5.29 -11.09
N GLY A 59 -25.72 5.96 -12.22
CA GLY A 59 -26.88 6.83 -12.42
C GLY A 59 -26.90 8.10 -11.56
N LYS A 60 -25.79 8.46 -10.90
CA LYS A 60 -25.69 9.67 -10.08
C LYS A 60 -24.98 10.81 -10.84
N PRO A 61 -25.20 12.07 -10.44
CA PRO A 61 -24.48 13.20 -11.01
C PRO A 61 -22.97 13.06 -10.89
N GLU A 62 -22.25 13.70 -11.80
CA GLU A 62 -20.81 13.88 -11.69
C GLU A 62 -20.47 14.55 -10.35
N GLY A 63 -19.52 13.96 -9.61
CA GLY A 63 -19.16 14.42 -8.27
C GLY A 63 -20.02 13.88 -7.12
N TYR A 64 -20.99 13.00 -7.36
CA TYR A 64 -21.79 12.38 -6.30
C TYR A 64 -20.93 11.76 -5.18
N TRP A 65 -21.26 12.13 -3.94
CA TRP A 65 -20.61 11.64 -2.73
C TRP A 65 -21.61 11.53 -1.57
N ASP A 66 -21.56 10.43 -0.81
CA ASP A 66 -22.44 10.21 0.33
C ASP A 66 -21.67 9.68 1.56
N LYS A 67 -22.36 9.66 2.72
CA LYS A 67 -21.78 9.17 3.99
C LYS A 67 -21.34 7.69 3.92
N TRP A 68 -21.88 6.91 2.99
CA TRP A 68 -21.47 5.52 2.81
C TRP A 68 -20.12 5.45 2.09
N LEU A 69 -19.93 6.22 1.01
CA LEU A 69 -18.67 6.36 0.28
C LEU A 69 -17.56 6.88 1.18
N GLU A 70 -17.87 7.86 2.03
CA GLU A 70 -16.95 8.38 3.03
C GLU A 70 -16.48 7.27 3.99
N ARG A 71 -17.42 6.50 4.55
CA ARG A 71 -17.12 5.43 5.51
C ARG A 71 -16.28 4.32 4.90
N VAL A 72 -16.65 3.85 3.71
CA VAL A 72 -15.92 2.77 3.02
C VAL A 72 -14.51 3.24 2.62
N THR A 73 -14.38 4.48 2.14
CA THR A 73 -13.09 5.07 1.80
C THR A 73 -12.22 5.26 3.04
N ARG A 74 -12.78 5.77 4.13
CA ARG A 74 -12.06 5.92 5.41
C ARG A 74 -11.57 4.58 5.94
N ARG A 75 -12.42 3.53 5.90
CA ARG A 75 -12.03 2.18 6.29
C ARG A 75 -10.86 1.66 5.46
N ARG A 76 -10.94 1.73 4.13
CA ARG A 76 -9.85 1.32 3.23
C ARG A 76 -8.55 2.07 3.55
N ASN A 77 -8.63 3.39 3.73
CA ASN A 77 -7.46 4.21 4.03
C ASN A 77 -6.84 3.89 5.39
N HIS A 78 -7.65 3.54 6.39
CA HIS A 78 -7.17 3.09 7.69
C HIS A 78 -6.40 1.78 7.54
N GLN A 79 -6.98 0.80 6.85
CA GLN A 79 -6.35 -0.50 6.63
C GLN A 79 -5.01 -0.38 5.89
N ILE A 80 -4.94 0.46 4.85
CA ILE A 80 -3.68 0.69 4.11
C ILE A 80 -2.62 1.39 4.98
N ARG A 81 -3.04 2.31 5.87
CA ARG A 81 -2.11 3.13 6.66
C ARG A 81 -1.59 2.43 7.91
N PHE A 82 -2.40 1.57 8.54
CA PHE A 82 -2.11 1.00 9.85
C PHE A 82 -2.08 -0.53 9.88
N GLY A 83 -2.65 -1.20 8.87
CA GLY A 83 -2.60 -2.67 8.76
C GLY A 83 -3.61 -3.43 9.62
N ASP A 84 -4.64 -2.77 10.16
CA ASP A 84 -5.65 -3.33 11.08
C ASP A 84 -6.76 -4.17 10.42
#